data_AF-A0A6J8B5M9-F1
#
_entry.id   AF-A0A6J8B5M9-F1
#
_cell.length_a   1.000
_cell.length_b   1.000
_cell.length_c   1.000
_cell.angle_alpha   90.00
_cell.angle_beta   90.00
_cell.angle_gamma   90.00
#
_symmetry.space_group_name_H-M   'P 1'
#
loop_
_entity.id
_entity.type
_entity.pdbx_description
1 polymer ?
#
loop_
_entity_poly.entity_id
_entity_poly.type
_entity_poly.pdbx_seq_one_letter_code
_entity_poly.pdbx_strand_id
1 'polypeptide(L)'
;MNCPPPSRTSMQRMSHNVGKELVKLNRTDMSEKLEIVKSVNRERGLPENVINVTVDGRYNSQTITSRKKPGLNATQAFTLAIETMTERKYIVASFAQNQMCWKGAWLRGKGFDVNCPNGHEDCTANLYRAAPVSEYQMGKEIGSQLVLQDILVKNATLDGDGRAAKGIDDATRALHPMWKVERLADYVHLGQSQFRSSLRAQFNEGMFYGRTKVIKKAFSQDVKCRSSMIVGQLMEQYKRNTDDVCKDLPKAL
;
A
#
# COMPACT_ATOMS: atom_id res chain seq x y z
N MET A 1 -5.60 15.02 41.99
CA MET A 1 -5.23 13.59 42.06
C MET A 1 -3.84 13.45 41.44
N ASN A 2 -2.80 13.23 42.25
CA ASN A 2 -1.43 13.01 41.76
C ASN A 2 -1.20 11.50 41.65
N CYS A 3 -1.56 10.90 40.50
CA CYS A 3 -1.21 9.52 40.23
C CYS A 3 0.19 9.51 39.58
N PRO A 4 1.22 8.90 40.21
CA PRO A 4 2.54 8.81 39.60
C PRO A 4 2.46 7.99 38.31
N PRO A 5 3.24 8.35 37.28
CA PRO A 5 3.20 7.63 36.02
C PRO A 5 3.58 6.15 36.24
N PRO A 6 2.86 5.21 35.59
CA PRO A 6 3.14 3.79 35.72
C PRO A 6 4.57 3.47 35.25
N SER A 7 5.18 2.45 35.87
CA SER A 7 6.52 1.99 35.47
C SER A 7 6.50 1.49 34.04
N ARG A 8 7.60 1.66 33.30
CA ARG A 8 7.74 1.21 31.90
C ARG A 8 7.40 -0.27 31.72
N THR A 9 7.81 -1.11 32.67
CA THR A 9 7.52 -2.54 32.69
C THR A 9 6.04 -2.83 32.88
N SER A 10 5.35 -2.08 33.74
CA SER A 10 3.90 -2.22 33.92
C SER A 10 3.13 -1.79 32.67
N MET A 11 3.53 -0.69 32.03
CA MET A 11 2.94 -0.25 30.77
C MET A 11 3.11 -1.29 29.67
N GLN A 12 4.31 -1.87 29.51
CA GLN A 12 4.55 -2.89 28.50
C GLN A 12 3.71 -4.15 28.70
N ARG A 13 3.57 -4.62 29.95
CA ARG A 13 2.70 -5.77 30.28
C ARG A 13 1.24 -5.46 29.98
N MET A 14 0.77 -4.27 30.35
CA MET A 14 -0.58 -3.82 30.05
C MET A 14 -0.82 -3.76 28.53
N SER A 15 0.09 -3.14 27.77
CA SER A 15 0.01 -3.08 26.31
C SER A 15 0.01 -4.47 25.66
N HIS A 16 0.77 -5.43 26.22
CA HIS A 16 0.75 -6.81 25.73
C HIS A 16 -0.61 -7.48 25.94
N ASN A 17 -1.19 -7.32 27.13
CA ASN A 17 -2.49 -7.89 27.47
C ASN A 17 -3.60 -7.29 26.61
N VAL A 18 -3.63 -5.97 26.48
CA VAL A 18 -4.62 -5.23 25.68
C VAL A 18 -4.41 -5.43 24.18
N GLY A 19 -3.17 -5.68 23.75
CA GLY A 19 -2.83 -5.85 22.34
C GLY A 19 -3.59 -6.97 21.64
N LYS A 20 -3.84 -8.10 22.33
CA LYS A 20 -4.62 -9.21 21.76
C LYS A 20 -6.08 -8.82 21.50
N GLU A 21 -6.68 -8.07 22.42
CA GLU A 21 -8.05 -7.57 22.28
C GLU A 21 -8.13 -6.46 21.21
N LEU A 22 -7.14 -5.57 21.13
CA LEU A 22 -7.07 -4.56 20.07
C LEU A 22 -7.02 -5.19 18.67
N VAL A 23 -6.27 -6.28 18.48
CA VAL A 23 -6.24 -6.98 17.19
C VAL A 23 -7.61 -7.54 16.83
N LYS A 24 -8.35 -8.10 17.80
CA LYS A 24 -9.71 -8.59 17.57
C LYS A 24 -10.65 -7.44 17.22
N LEU A 25 -10.66 -6.37 18.01
CA LEU A 25 -11.48 -5.18 17.77
C LEU A 25 -11.21 -4.56 16.41
N ASN A 26 -9.94 -4.45 16.01
CA ASN A 26 -9.59 -3.93 14.69
C ASN A 26 -10.09 -4.82 13.55
N ARG A 27 -10.04 -6.15 13.71
CA ARG A 27 -10.58 -7.08 12.70
C ARG A 27 -12.09 -6.95 12.56
N THR A 28 -12.79 -6.85 13.70
CA THR A 28 -14.24 -6.62 13.72
C THR A 28 -14.58 -5.27 13.07
N ASP A 29 -13.90 -4.19 13.46
CA ASP A 29 -14.14 -2.85 12.89
C ASP A 29 -13.92 -2.84 11.36
N MET A 30 -12.82 -3.42 10.86
CA MET A 30 -12.57 -3.53 9.42
C MET A 30 -13.67 -4.33 8.69
N SER A 31 -14.16 -5.41 9.29
CA SER A 31 -15.27 -6.21 8.73
C SER A 31 -16.58 -5.42 8.72
N GLU A 32 -16.90 -4.69 9.78
CA GLU A 32 -18.07 -3.80 9.82
C GLU A 32 -17.97 -2.68 8.77
N LYS A 33 -16.76 -2.13 8.55
CA LYS A 33 -16.57 -1.13 7.48
C LYS A 33 -16.81 -1.72 6.10
N LEU A 34 -16.41 -2.96 5.86
CA LEU A 34 -16.68 -3.64 4.60
C LEU A 34 -18.18 -3.81 4.35
N GLU A 35 -18.98 -4.12 5.37
CA GLU A 35 -20.44 -4.19 5.23
C GLU A 35 -21.07 -2.82 4.89
N ILE A 36 -20.53 -1.72 5.43
CA ILE A 36 -20.93 -0.35 5.02
C ILE A 36 -20.56 -0.10 3.55
N VAL A 37 -19.39 -0.52 3.10
CA VAL A 37 -18.98 -0.37 1.70
C VAL A 37 -19.92 -1.15 0.76
N LYS A 38 -20.26 -2.38 1.15
CA LYS A 38 -21.24 -3.23 0.45
C LYS A 38 -22.61 -2.55 0.34
N SER A 39 -23.11 -1.95 1.43
CA SER A 39 -24.39 -1.23 1.39
C SER A 39 -24.36 -0.04 0.44
N VAL A 40 -23.28 0.74 0.43
CA VAL A 40 -23.09 1.86 -0.50
C VAL A 40 -23.04 1.38 -1.95
N ASN A 41 -22.39 0.24 -2.23
CA ASN A 41 -22.37 -0.36 -3.56
C ASN A 41 -23.77 -0.77 -4.03
N ARG A 42 -24.57 -1.38 -3.15
CA ARG A 42 -25.98 -1.72 -3.44
C ARG A 42 -26.81 -0.49 -3.80
N GLU A 43 -26.71 0.57 -3.01
CA GLU A 43 -27.43 1.84 -3.25
C GLU A 43 -27.06 2.46 -4.60
N ARG A 44 -25.82 2.24 -5.07
CA ARG A 44 -25.32 2.74 -6.36
C ARG A 44 -25.59 1.80 -7.54
N GLY A 45 -26.23 0.65 -7.32
CA GLY A 45 -26.45 -0.37 -8.35
C GLY A 45 -25.17 -1.04 -8.84
N LEU A 46 -24.10 -1.00 -8.04
CA LEU A 46 -22.83 -1.67 -8.33
C LEU A 46 -22.80 -3.07 -7.71
N PRO A 47 -21.95 -3.99 -8.21
CA PRO A 47 -21.75 -5.28 -7.56
C PRO A 47 -21.29 -5.11 -6.11
N GLU A 48 -22.06 -5.65 -5.18
CA GLU A 48 -21.86 -5.46 -3.73
C GLU A 48 -20.44 -5.82 -3.28
N ASN A 49 -19.97 -6.99 -3.71
CA ASN A 49 -18.72 -7.59 -3.28
C ASN A 49 -17.48 -7.07 -4.03
N VAL A 50 -17.64 -6.18 -5.01
CA VAL A 50 -16.52 -5.69 -5.82
C VAL A 50 -16.11 -4.29 -5.36
N ILE A 51 -14.88 -4.15 -4.90
CA ILE A 51 -14.34 -2.88 -4.40
C ILE A 51 -13.06 -2.48 -5.12
N ASN A 52 -12.77 -1.18 -5.05
CA ASN A 52 -11.47 -0.63 -5.41
C ASN A 52 -10.72 -0.26 -4.13
N VAL A 53 -9.40 -0.47 -4.13
CA VAL A 53 -8.55 -0.18 -2.96
C VAL A 53 -7.34 0.65 -3.35
N THR A 54 -6.89 1.49 -2.42
CA THR A 54 -5.56 2.08 -2.41
C THR A 54 -4.71 1.34 -1.39
N VAL A 55 -3.49 0.97 -1.75
CA VAL A 55 -2.61 0.20 -0.87
C VAL A 55 -1.30 0.94 -0.71
N ASP A 56 -0.89 1.16 0.54
CA ASP A 56 0.38 1.81 0.88
C ASP A 56 1.09 1.03 1.99
N GLY A 57 2.42 0.93 1.84
CA GLY A 57 3.32 0.24 2.75
C GLY A 57 4.27 1.23 3.44
N ARG A 58 4.25 1.24 4.76
CA ARG A 58 5.16 2.04 5.59
C ARG A 58 6.20 1.16 6.24
N TYR A 59 7.47 1.53 6.07
CA TYR A 59 8.60 0.87 6.70
C TYR A 59 9.01 1.63 7.96
N ASN A 60 9.44 0.92 9.01
CA ASN A 60 9.92 1.55 10.24
C ASN A 60 11.35 2.11 10.13
N SER A 61 11.68 2.71 8.99
CA SER A 61 12.97 3.34 8.72
C SER A 61 12.78 4.66 8.02
N GLN A 62 13.62 5.64 8.38
CA GLN A 62 13.70 6.93 7.69
C GLN A 62 14.69 6.91 6.53
N THR A 63 15.47 5.84 6.39
CA THR A 63 16.50 5.70 5.35
C THR A 63 16.21 4.52 4.44
N ILE A 64 16.57 4.66 3.15
CA ILE A 64 16.43 3.60 2.14
C ILE A 64 17.45 2.49 2.37
N THR A 65 18.53 2.75 3.12
CA THR A 65 19.59 1.78 3.42
C THR A 65 19.93 1.77 4.90
N SER A 66 20.42 0.64 5.40
CA SER A 66 20.93 0.49 6.77
C SER A 66 22.36 0.00 6.74
N ARG A 67 23.26 0.67 7.48
CA ARG A 67 24.65 0.22 7.66
C ARG A 67 24.74 -1.07 8.48
N LYS A 68 23.77 -1.31 9.37
CA LYS A 68 23.75 -2.47 10.29
C LYS A 68 23.10 -3.71 9.67
N LYS A 69 22.41 -3.56 8.54
CA LYS A 69 21.77 -4.63 7.79
C LYS A 69 21.97 -4.40 6.29
N PRO A 70 23.04 -4.93 5.69
CA PRO A 70 23.27 -4.83 4.26
C PRO A 70 22.04 -5.36 3.50
N GLY A 71 21.46 -4.54 2.64
CA GLY A 71 20.27 -4.90 1.84
C GLY A 71 18.91 -4.84 2.55
N LEU A 72 18.84 -4.53 3.84
CA LEU A 72 17.57 -4.41 4.58
C LEU A 72 17.52 -3.12 5.40
N ASN A 73 16.65 -2.19 5.02
CA ASN A 73 16.54 -0.90 5.69
C ASN A 73 15.62 -0.90 6.91
N ALA A 74 14.69 -1.85 7.00
CA ALA A 74 13.64 -1.89 8.01
C ALA A 74 13.60 -3.23 8.75
N THR A 75 13.07 -3.20 9.97
CA THR A 75 12.79 -4.41 10.78
C THR A 75 11.30 -4.70 10.90
N GLN A 76 10.47 -3.73 10.56
CA GLN A 76 9.03 -3.85 10.49
C GLN A 76 8.52 -3.07 9.29
N ALA A 77 7.44 -3.56 8.69
CA ALA A 77 6.62 -2.77 7.80
C ALA A 77 5.15 -3.04 8.05
N PHE A 78 4.35 -2.07 7.67
CA PHE A 78 2.92 -2.09 7.84
C PHE A 78 2.26 -1.64 6.55
N THR A 79 1.33 -2.43 6.05
CA THR A 79 0.56 -2.12 4.84
C THR A 79 -0.91 -2.00 5.19
N LEU A 80 -1.55 -1.00 4.61
CA LEU A 80 -2.98 -0.75 4.70
C LEU A 80 -3.62 -0.89 3.33
N ALA A 81 -4.79 -1.49 3.28
CA ALA A 81 -5.72 -1.37 2.17
C ALA A 81 -6.88 -0.46 2.58
N ILE A 82 -7.07 0.60 1.81
CA ILE A 82 -8.07 1.63 2.02
C ILE A 82 -9.03 1.59 0.85
N GLU A 83 -10.32 1.44 1.12
CA GLU A 83 -11.34 1.43 0.06
C GLU A 83 -11.49 2.81 -0.59
N THR A 84 -11.88 2.84 -1.87
CA THR A 84 -12.09 4.09 -2.63
C THR A 84 -13.52 4.23 -3.15
N MET A 85 -14.45 3.46 -2.60
CA MET A 85 -15.86 3.50 -2.96
C MET A 85 -16.60 4.59 -2.18
N THR A 86 -16.29 4.77 -0.89
CA THR A 86 -16.92 5.77 -0.03
C THR A 86 -16.08 7.04 0.10
N GLU A 87 -16.71 8.14 0.47
CA GLU A 87 -16.02 9.41 0.73
C GLU A 87 -15.11 9.34 1.97
N ARG A 88 -15.45 8.47 2.93
CA ARG A 88 -14.71 8.35 4.20
C ARG A 88 -13.44 7.54 4.08
N LYS A 89 -13.28 6.74 3.02
CA LYS A 89 -12.06 5.96 2.72
C LYS A 89 -11.66 5.08 3.90
N TYR A 90 -12.48 4.09 4.20
CA TYR A 90 -12.25 3.18 5.32
C TYR A 90 -11.03 2.29 5.12
N ILE A 91 -10.33 1.97 6.21
CA ILE A 91 -9.33 0.90 6.23
C ILE A 91 -10.10 -0.41 6.27
N VAL A 92 -9.89 -1.28 5.28
CA VAL A 92 -10.63 -2.53 5.11
C VAL A 92 -9.77 -3.77 5.32
N ALA A 93 -8.46 -3.63 5.20
CA ALA A 93 -7.52 -4.68 5.55
C ALA A 93 -6.17 -4.08 5.94
N SER A 94 -5.43 -4.80 6.78
CA SER A 94 -4.08 -4.40 7.18
C SER A 94 -3.21 -5.61 7.45
N PHE A 95 -1.91 -5.44 7.25
CA PHE A 95 -0.94 -6.47 7.62
C PHE A 95 0.38 -5.84 8.05
N ALA A 96 0.97 -6.42 9.10
CA ALA A 96 2.27 -5.99 9.63
C ALA A 96 3.28 -7.13 9.45
N GLN A 97 4.40 -6.87 8.78
CA GLN A 97 5.58 -7.72 8.86
C GLN A 97 6.47 -7.25 10.01
N ASN A 98 6.81 -8.17 10.90
CA ASN A 98 7.55 -7.88 12.12
C ASN A 98 8.67 -8.92 12.33
N GLN A 99 9.90 -8.44 12.33
CA GLN A 99 11.09 -9.24 12.66
C GLN A 99 11.48 -9.14 14.14
N MET A 100 10.81 -8.27 14.90
CA MET A 100 11.19 -7.96 16.28
C MET A 100 10.48 -8.88 17.27
N CYS A 101 11.29 -9.60 18.04
CA CYS A 101 10.83 -10.30 19.23
C CYS A 101 11.79 -10.07 20.39
N TRP A 102 11.29 -9.44 21.46
CA TRP A 102 12.08 -9.13 22.65
C TRP A 102 12.50 -10.40 23.40
N LYS A 103 11.58 -11.34 23.61
CA LYS A 103 11.85 -12.63 24.28
C LYS A 103 12.90 -13.43 23.51
N GLY A 104 12.77 -13.51 22.18
CA GLY A 104 13.79 -14.12 21.33
C GLY A 104 15.16 -13.42 21.40
N ALA A 105 15.19 -12.09 21.49
CA ALA A 105 16.44 -11.35 21.67
C ALA A 105 17.10 -11.61 23.02
N TRP A 106 16.29 -11.68 24.09
CA TRP A 106 16.76 -12.01 25.43
C TRP A 106 17.30 -13.44 25.53
N LEU A 107 16.62 -14.42 24.93
CA LEU A 107 17.08 -15.82 24.88
C LEU A 107 18.42 -15.95 24.16
N ARG A 108 18.60 -15.28 23.01
CA ARG A 108 19.91 -15.24 22.33
C ARG A 108 21.00 -14.58 23.18
N GLY A 109 20.67 -13.52 23.92
CA GLY A 109 21.60 -12.89 24.85
C GLY A 109 22.08 -13.81 25.97
N LYS A 110 21.30 -14.86 26.29
CA LYS A 110 21.65 -15.92 27.22
C LYS A 110 22.39 -17.11 26.58
N GLY A 111 22.65 -17.07 25.28
CA GLY A 111 23.33 -18.14 24.54
C GLY A 111 22.42 -19.22 23.97
N PHE A 112 21.10 -19.07 24.04
CA PHE A 112 20.17 -20.00 23.39
C PHE A 112 20.10 -19.76 21.88
N ASP A 113 20.10 -20.83 21.10
CA ASP A 113 19.92 -20.77 19.64
C ASP A 113 18.45 -20.57 19.28
N VAL A 114 18.04 -19.30 19.18
CA VAL A 114 16.66 -18.90 18.88
C VAL A 114 16.64 -17.99 17.66
N ASN A 115 16.05 -18.49 16.58
CA ASN A 115 16.00 -17.84 15.26
C ASN A 115 14.56 -17.48 14.83
N CYS A 116 13.72 -17.04 15.77
CA CYS A 116 12.26 -16.96 15.63
C CYS A 116 11.72 -16.32 14.32
N PRO A 117 10.91 -17.10 13.59
CA PRO A 117 9.44 -17.02 13.51
C PRO A 117 8.79 -18.23 14.19
N ASN A 118 8.28 -17.97 15.40
CA ASN A 118 7.53 -18.86 16.30
C ASN A 118 8.28 -20.01 17.00
N GLY A 119 9.62 -20.01 17.00
CA GLY A 119 10.47 -20.93 17.79
C GLY A 119 10.48 -20.74 19.31
N HIS A 120 9.47 -20.10 19.92
CA HIS A 120 9.22 -20.09 21.36
C HIS A 120 7.81 -19.57 21.67
N GLU A 121 7.30 -19.89 22.86
CA GLU A 121 6.03 -19.34 23.37
C GLU A 121 6.11 -17.81 23.47
N ASP A 122 5.04 -17.11 23.07
CA ASP A 122 4.96 -15.63 22.98
C ASP A 122 5.88 -14.97 21.93
N CYS A 123 6.23 -15.68 20.86
CA CYS A 123 6.91 -15.05 19.74
C CYS A 123 6.02 -13.98 19.08
N THR A 124 6.53 -12.74 19.01
CA THR A 124 5.86 -11.62 18.35
C THR A 124 6.32 -11.40 16.91
N ALA A 125 7.40 -12.07 16.49
CA ALA A 125 7.93 -11.96 15.14
C ALA A 125 7.21 -12.94 14.21
N ASN A 126 6.67 -12.44 13.10
CA ASN A 126 6.09 -13.25 12.04
C ASN A 126 7.02 -13.38 10.82
N LEU A 127 8.18 -12.73 10.87
CA LEU A 127 9.20 -12.78 9.83
C LEU A 127 10.57 -13.03 10.46
N TYR A 128 11.39 -13.84 9.82
CA TYR A 128 12.75 -14.08 10.30
C TYR A 128 13.61 -12.81 10.27
N ARG A 129 14.56 -12.68 11.20
CA ARG A 129 15.37 -11.45 11.38
C ARG A 129 16.17 -11.03 10.14
N ALA A 130 16.64 -12.00 9.36
CA ALA A 130 17.41 -11.77 8.13
C ALA A 130 16.54 -11.82 6.86
N ALA A 131 15.26 -12.19 6.98
CA ALA A 131 14.39 -12.24 5.82
C ALA A 131 14.02 -10.83 5.35
N PRO A 132 13.90 -10.58 4.03
CA PRO A 132 13.45 -9.30 3.53
C PRO A 132 11.99 -9.05 3.83
N VAL A 133 11.68 -7.81 4.18
CA VAL A 133 10.31 -7.30 4.17
C VAL A 133 9.87 -7.19 2.71
N SER A 134 8.64 -7.59 2.40
CA SER A 134 8.14 -7.74 1.04
C SER A 134 6.71 -7.23 0.89
N GLU A 135 6.53 -6.17 0.11
CA GLU A 135 5.21 -5.65 -0.27
C GLU A 135 4.36 -6.67 -1.01
N TYR A 136 4.98 -7.56 -1.79
CA TYR A 136 4.25 -8.66 -2.42
C TYR A 136 3.57 -9.55 -1.37
N GLN A 137 4.31 -9.96 -0.34
CA GLN A 137 3.75 -10.83 0.70
C GLN A 137 2.71 -10.08 1.52
N MET A 138 2.94 -8.80 1.86
CA MET A 138 1.95 -7.98 2.56
C MET A 138 0.66 -7.82 1.73
N GLY A 139 0.78 -7.58 0.42
CA GLY A 139 -0.35 -7.55 -0.50
C GLY A 139 -1.08 -8.89 -0.58
N LYS A 140 -0.35 -10.01 -0.59
CA LYS A 140 -0.94 -11.36 -0.60
C LYS A 140 -1.77 -11.65 0.65
N GLU A 141 -1.28 -11.26 1.83
CA GLU A 141 -2.02 -11.41 3.09
C GLU A 141 -3.27 -10.53 3.12
N ILE A 142 -3.18 -9.28 2.63
CA ILE A 142 -4.33 -8.38 2.48
C ILE A 142 -5.35 -8.97 1.51
N GLY A 143 -4.93 -9.46 0.35
CA GLY A 143 -5.81 -10.09 -0.62
C GLY A 143 -6.50 -11.31 -0.02
N SER A 144 -5.76 -12.13 0.74
CA SER A 144 -6.34 -13.30 1.42
C SER A 144 -7.38 -12.90 2.46
N GLN A 145 -7.14 -11.84 3.25
CA GLN A 145 -8.13 -11.33 4.22
C GLN A 145 -9.42 -10.86 3.54
N LEU A 146 -9.32 -10.15 2.42
CA LEU A 146 -10.48 -9.64 1.69
C LEU A 146 -11.28 -10.77 1.04
N VAL A 147 -10.61 -11.71 0.39
CA VAL A 147 -11.28 -12.81 -0.29
C VAL A 147 -11.97 -13.76 0.70
N LEU A 148 -11.40 -13.96 1.90
CA LEU A 148 -12.05 -14.70 2.98
C LEU A 148 -13.35 -14.04 3.49
N GLN A 149 -13.54 -12.75 3.23
CA GLN A 149 -14.76 -12.00 3.55
C GLN A 149 -15.69 -11.83 2.32
N ASP A 150 -15.46 -12.63 1.27
CA ASP A 150 -16.20 -12.58 0.01
C ASP A 150 -16.11 -11.20 -0.69
N ILE A 151 -14.93 -10.57 -0.60
CA ILE A 151 -14.64 -9.29 -1.26
C ILE A 151 -13.65 -9.51 -2.40
N LEU A 152 -14.00 -8.99 -3.58
CA LEU A 152 -13.18 -9.01 -4.79
C LEU A 152 -12.63 -7.61 -5.07
N VAL A 153 -11.31 -7.51 -5.19
CA VAL A 153 -10.65 -6.25 -5.56
C VAL A 153 -10.62 -6.11 -7.07
N LYS A 154 -11.25 -5.08 -7.63
CA LYS A 154 -11.17 -4.78 -9.08
C LYS A 154 -9.89 -4.00 -9.41
N ASN A 155 -9.72 -2.84 -8.78
CA ASN A 155 -8.55 -2.00 -8.97
C ASN A 155 -7.77 -1.82 -7.67
N ALA A 156 -6.45 -1.96 -7.75
CA ALA A 156 -5.52 -1.64 -6.68
C ALA A 156 -4.64 -0.45 -7.10
N THR A 157 -4.84 0.70 -6.46
CA THR A 157 -4.01 1.90 -6.64
C THR A 157 -2.82 1.85 -5.69
N LEU A 158 -1.62 1.91 -6.23
CA LEU A 158 -0.37 1.88 -5.46
C LEU A 158 0.54 3.03 -5.84
N ASP A 159 1.65 3.14 -5.10
CA ASP A 159 2.78 3.93 -5.52
C ASP A 159 3.44 3.33 -6.79
N GLY A 160 4.61 3.83 -7.18
CA GLY A 160 5.30 3.37 -8.38
C GLY A 160 5.55 1.86 -8.45
N ASP A 161 5.61 1.15 -7.31
CA ASP A 161 5.83 -0.31 -7.26
C ASP A 161 4.50 -1.08 -7.34
N GLY A 162 4.47 -2.11 -8.16
CA GLY A 162 3.28 -2.94 -8.42
C GLY A 162 3.24 -4.24 -7.63
N ARG A 163 4.21 -4.49 -6.74
CA ARG A 163 4.34 -5.77 -6.06
C ARG A 163 3.16 -6.10 -5.16
N ALA A 164 2.63 -5.14 -4.42
CA ALA A 164 1.46 -5.38 -3.57
C ALA A 164 0.19 -5.67 -4.39
N ALA A 165 -0.05 -5.00 -5.53
CA ALA A 165 -1.13 -5.37 -6.47
C ALA A 165 -1.00 -6.82 -6.94
N LYS A 166 0.22 -7.23 -7.33
CA LYS A 166 0.47 -8.62 -7.75
C LYS A 166 0.20 -9.61 -6.62
N GLY A 167 0.56 -9.26 -5.38
CA GLY A 167 0.26 -10.09 -4.20
C GLY A 167 -1.26 -10.28 -4.02
N ILE A 168 -2.03 -9.19 -4.14
CA ILE A 168 -3.50 -9.23 -4.04
C ILE A 168 -4.10 -10.05 -5.18
N ASP A 169 -3.60 -9.88 -6.41
CA ASP A 169 -4.03 -10.64 -7.60
C ASP A 169 -3.82 -12.14 -7.41
N ASP A 170 -2.62 -12.55 -6.98
CA ASP A 170 -2.29 -13.95 -6.75
C ASP A 170 -3.14 -14.57 -5.62
N ALA A 171 -3.41 -13.82 -4.54
CA ALA A 171 -4.29 -14.27 -3.45
C ALA A 171 -5.74 -14.43 -3.93
N THR A 172 -6.22 -13.49 -4.74
CA THR A 172 -7.59 -13.51 -5.28
C THR A 172 -7.76 -14.66 -6.27
N ARG A 173 -6.79 -14.87 -7.16
CA ARG A 173 -6.82 -15.97 -8.13
C ARG A 173 -6.76 -17.35 -7.50
N ALA A 174 -6.22 -17.49 -6.29
CA ALA A 174 -6.21 -18.77 -5.60
C ALA A 174 -7.62 -19.30 -5.31
N LEU A 175 -8.61 -18.42 -5.12
CA LEU A 175 -10.02 -18.77 -4.88
C LEU A 175 -10.92 -18.42 -6.07
N HIS A 176 -10.58 -17.39 -6.85
CA HIS A 176 -11.30 -16.94 -8.05
C HIS A 176 -10.36 -16.85 -9.25
N PRO A 177 -10.00 -17.97 -9.91
CA PRO A 177 -8.98 -18.01 -10.97
C PRO A 177 -9.24 -17.09 -12.16
N MET A 178 -10.51 -16.82 -12.45
CA MET A 178 -10.95 -15.95 -13.56
C MET A 178 -10.89 -14.46 -13.21
N TRP A 179 -10.73 -14.12 -11.94
CA TRP A 179 -10.67 -12.74 -11.51
C TRP A 179 -9.26 -12.17 -11.72
N LYS A 180 -9.20 -10.89 -12.07
CA LYS A 180 -7.95 -10.17 -12.28
C LYS A 180 -8.03 -8.83 -11.58
N VAL A 181 -7.02 -8.57 -10.75
CA VAL A 181 -6.83 -7.27 -10.11
C VAL A 181 -6.03 -6.39 -11.06
N GLU A 182 -6.58 -5.23 -11.40
CA GLU A 182 -5.89 -4.23 -12.21
C GLU A 182 -5.08 -3.29 -11.34
N ARG A 183 -3.80 -3.12 -11.69
CA ARG A 183 -2.92 -2.17 -11.01
C ARG A 183 -3.10 -0.77 -11.58
N LEU A 184 -3.41 0.18 -10.72
CA LEU A 184 -3.38 1.60 -11.02
C LEU A 184 -2.18 2.26 -10.30
N ALA A 185 -1.64 3.31 -10.90
CA ALA A 185 -0.63 4.15 -10.27
C ALA A 185 -1.31 5.40 -9.69
N ASP A 186 -0.85 5.87 -8.53
CA ASP A 186 -1.31 7.16 -8.01
C ASP A 186 -0.97 8.33 -8.98
N TYR A 187 -1.64 9.46 -8.81
CA TYR A 187 -1.50 10.61 -9.70
C TYR A 187 -0.07 11.18 -9.73
N VAL A 188 0.68 11.10 -8.63
CA VAL A 188 2.04 11.62 -8.53
C VAL A 188 2.98 10.77 -9.38
N HIS A 189 2.90 9.46 -9.21
CA HIS A 189 3.71 8.46 -9.91
C HIS A 189 3.29 8.31 -11.37
N LEU A 190 2.01 8.56 -11.70
CA LEU A 190 1.55 8.71 -13.08
C LEU A 190 2.25 9.90 -13.75
N GLY A 191 2.25 11.07 -13.13
CA GLY A 191 2.94 12.25 -13.66
C GLY A 191 4.47 12.07 -13.75
N GLN A 192 5.08 11.35 -12.80
CA GLN A 192 6.50 10.96 -12.90
C GLN A 192 6.75 9.97 -14.03
N SER A 193 5.84 9.02 -14.28
CA SER A 193 5.95 8.07 -15.38
C SER A 193 5.86 8.78 -16.72
N GLN A 194 4.90 9.70 -16.89
CA GLN A 194 4.81 10.54 -18.09
C GLN A 194 6.11 11.32 -18.33
N PHE A 195 6.64 11.98 -17.28
CA PHE A 195 7.93 12.67 -17.36
C PHE A 195 9.08 11.75 -17.81
N ARG A 196 9.18 10.55 -17.22
CA ARG A 196 10.22 9.57 -17.58
C ARG A 196 10.05 9.05 -19.00
N SER A 197 8.82 8.81 -19.44
CA SER A 197 8.50 8.39 -20.80
C SER A 197 8.86 9.47 -21.81
N SER A 198 8.49 10.74 -21.56
CA SER A 198 8.91 11.87 -22.39
C SER A 198 10.43 12.01 -22.45
N LEU A 199 11.14 11.82 -21.34
CA LEU A 199 12.60 11.93 -21.33
C LEU A 199 13.29 10.84 -22.17
N ARG A 200 12.70 9.64 -22.19
CA ARG A 200 13.20 8.46 -22.91
C ARG A 200 12.72 8.36 -24.36
N ALA A 201 11.70 9.13 -24.73
CA ALA A 201 11.15 9.10 -26.07
C ALA A 201 12.23 9.41 -27.13
N GLN A 202 12.12 8.71 -28.26
CA GLN A 202 12.92 9.03 -29.44
C GLN A 202 12.24 10.20 -30.15
N PHE A 203 12.90 11.35 -30.10
CA PHE A 203 12.46 12.54 -30.82
C PHE A 203 13.21 12.66 -32.14
N ASN A 204 12.57 13.26 -33.13
CA ASN A 204 13.21 13.61 -34.40
C ASN A 204 14.47 14.45 -34.14
N GLU A 205 15.53 14.22 -34.92
CA GLU A 205 16.81 14.94 -34.80
C GLU A 205 16.67 16.46 -34.97
N GLY A 206 15.69 16.92 -35.77
CA GLY A 206 15.38 18.34 -35.94
C GLY A 206 14.56 18.97 -34.80
N MET A 207 14.02 18.17 -33.87
CA MET A 207 13.20 18.69 -32.77
C MET A 207 14.04 19.33 -31.66
N PHE A 208 15.25 18.81 -31.44
CA PHE A 208 16.19 19.33 -30.44
C PHE A 208 17.59 19.44 -31.06
N TYR A 209 17.88 20.60 -31.66
CA TYR A 209 19.20 20.90 -32.20
C TYR A 209 20.24 20.90 -31.05
N GLY A 210 21.16 19.92 -31.10
CA GLY A 210 22.09 19.65 -30.01
C GLY A 210 21.43 18.84 -28.89
N ARG A 211 21.69 17.52 -28.87
CA ARG A 211 21.17 16.54 -27.91
C ARG A 211 21.68 16.77 -26.48
N THR A 212 21.37 17.90 -25.86
CA THR A 212 21.69 18.15 -24.45
C THR A 212 20.63 17.55 -23.54
N LYS A 213 21.07 16.81 -22.51
CA LYS A 213 20.17 16.24 -21.49
C LYS A 213 19.29 17.31 -20.82
N VAL A 214 19.76 18.56 -20.78
CA VAL A 214 19.06 19.71 -20.18
C VAL A 214 17.79 20.06 -20.95
N ILE A 215 17.84 20.16 -22.29
CA ILE A 215 16.68 20.53 -23.11
C ILE A 215 15.59 19.45 -23.03
N LYS A 216 15.97 18.17 -23.14
CA LYS A 216 15.02 17.06 -22.99
C LYS A 216 14.36 17.03 -21.62
N LYS A 217 15.12 17.37 -20.56
CA LYS A 217 14.60 17.47 -19.18
C LYS A 217 13.60 18.63 -19.04
N ALA A 218 13.94 19.81 -19.58
CA ALA A 218 13.06 20.97 -19.56
C ALA A 218 11.74 20.69 -20.30
N PHE A 219 11.82 20.12 -21.51
CA PHE A 219 10.65 19.73 -22.29
C PHE A 219 9.78 18.69 -21.56
N SER A 220 10.38 17.66 -20.98
CA SER A 220 9.64 16.63 -20.24
C SER A 220 8.92 17.21 -19.01
N GLN A 221 9.57 18.16 -18.32
CA GLN A 221 8.98 18.86 -17.18
C GLN A 221 7.79 19.72 -17.62
N ASP A 222 7.96 20.44 -18.72
CA ASP A 222 6.93 21.30 -19.30
C ASP A 222 5.71 20.49 -19.78
N VAL A 223 5.91 19.36 -20.48
CA VAL A 223 4.84 18.43 -20.83
C VAL A 223 4.09 17.96 -19.57
N LYS A 224 4.80 17.51 -18.54
CA LYS A 224 4.18 17.10 -17.27
C LYS A 224 3.35 18.23 -16.64
N CYS A 225 3.91 19.45 -16.56
CA CYS A 225 3.23 20.61 -15.98
C CYS A 225 1.96 20.97 -16.77
N ARG A 226 2.06 21.05 -18.11
CA ARG A 226 0.92 21.38 -18.98
C ARG A 226 -0.17 20.31 -18.92
N SER A 227 0.18 19.02 -18.95
CA SER A 227 -0.78 17.93 -18.80
C SER A 227 -1.53 18.04 -17.46
N SER A 228 -0.83 18.36 -16.37
CA SER A 228 -1.46 18.57 -15.07
C SER A 228 -2.39 19.80 -15.06
N MET A 229 -2.01 20.90 -15.72
CA MET A 229 -2.83 22.11 -15.81
C MET A 229 -4.10 21.88 -16.63
N ILE A 230 -3.99 21.21 -17.79
CA ILE A 230 -5.12 20.90 -18.66
C ILE A 230 -6.13 20.03 -17.91
N VAL A 231 -5.67 18.98 -17.22
CA VAL A 231 -6.55 18.14 -16.40
C VAL A 231 -7.21 18.96 -15.29
N GLY A 232 -6.48 19.88 -14.64
CA GLY A 232 -7.04 20.79 -13.64
C GLY A 232 -8.15 21.68 -14.20
N GLN A 233 -7.93 22.30 -15.36
CA GLN A 233 -8.92 23.14 -16.03
C GLN A 233 -10.17 22.36 -16.45
N LEU A 234 -9.99 21.15 -17.01
CA LEU A 234 -11.11 20.27 -17.37
C LEU A 234 -11.91 19.87 -16.12
N MET A 235 -11.25 19.56 -15.01
CA MET A 235 -11.92 19.25 -13.74
C MET A 235 -12.71 20.44 -13.20
N GLU A 236 -12.23 21.68 -13.37
CA GLU A 236 -13.00 22.87 -12.99
C GLU A 236 -14.18 23.10 -13.92
N GLN A 237 -13.96 23.03 -15.24
CA GLN A 237 -14.98 23.22 -16.27
C GLN A 237 -16.14 22.24 -16.12
N TYR A 238 -15.84 20.97 -15.86
CA TYR A 238 -16.82 19.90 -15.71
C TYR A 238 -17.26 19.67 -14.26
N LYS A 239 -16.98 20.60 -13.34
CA LYS A 239 -17.35 20.49 -11.92
C LYS A 239 -16.95 19.15 -11.29
N ARG A 240 -15.79 18.64 -11.69
CA ARG A 240 -15.21 17.34 -11.28
C ARG A 240 -16.01 16.11 -11.70
N ASN A 241 -16.88 16.24 -12.72
CA ASN A 241 -17.51 15.10 -13.37
C ASN A 241 -16.47 14.36 -14.23
N THR A 242 -15.99 13.21 -13.75
CA THR A 242 -14.96 12.43 -14.42
C THR A 242 -15.41 11.88 -15.77
N ASP A 243 -16.69 11.58 -15.94
CA ASP A 243 -17.20 10.99 -17.19
C ASP A 243 -17.14 11.98 -18.35
N ASP A 244 -17.39 13.27 -18.07
CA ASP A 244 -17.31 14.32 -19.09
C ASP A 244 -15.86 14.73 -19.37
N VAL A 245 -15.01 14.79 -18.33
CA VAL A 245 -13.56 15.01 -18.50
C VAL A 245 -12.94 13.92 -19.39
N CYS A 246 -13.35 12.65 -19.23
CA CYS A 246 -12.85 11.55 -20.04
C CYS A 246 -13.23 11.62 -21.52
N LYS A 247 -14.30 12.35 -21.89
CA LYS A 247 -14.70 12.52 -23.29
C LYS A 247 -13.73 13.43 -24.05
N ASP A 248 -13.18 14.42 -23.36
CA ASP A 248 -12.26 15.42 -23.93
C ASP A 248 -10.78 15.02 -23.85
N LEU A 249 -10.47 14.01 -23.04
CA LEU A 249 -9.12 13.46 -22.99
C LEU A 249 -8.84 12.60 -24.24
N PRO A 250 -7.64 12.71 -24.84
CA PRO A 250 -7.26 11.85 -25.95
C PRO A 250 -7.33 10.39 -25.53
N LYS A 251 -8.07 9.57 -26.28
CA LYS A 251 -8.13 8.12 -26.05
C LYS A 251 -6.73 7.55 -26.26
N ALA A 252 -6.18 6.93 -25.22
CA ALA A 252 -4.96 6.14 -25.37
C ALA A 252 -5.28 4.94 -26.27
N LEU A 253 -4.54 4.82 -27.38
CA LEU A 253 -4.53 3.63 -28.24
C LEU A 253 -3.89 2.45 -27.51
#